data_AF-A0A439SGA1-F1
#
_entry.id   AF-A0A439SGA1-F1
#
_cell.length_a   1.000
_cell.length_b   1.000
_cell.length_c   1.000
_cell.angle_alpha   90.00
_cell.angle_beta   90.00
_cell.angle_gamma   90.00
#
_symmetry.space_group_name_H-M   'P 1'
#
loop_
_entity.id
_entity.type
_entity.pdbx_description
1 polymer ?
#
loop_
_entity_poly.entity_id
_entity_poly.type
_entity_poly.pdbx_seq_one_letter_code
_entity_poly.pdbx_strand_id
1 'polypeptide(L)'
;PPTTPRKSATFDDYTLSEIRRAAATGIYDIRGAGAKRKLPHFDDLLVLGASISRYPLEGYRERCDTSVVLGSRHAKKPIELKIP
;
A
#
# COMPACT_ATOMS: atom_id res chain seq x y z
N PRO A 1 37.51 8.49 16.56
CA PRO A 1 37.10 8.16 15.17
C PRO A 1 35.57 8.27 15.02
N PRO A 2 35.06 8.94 13.97
CA PRO A 2 33.61 9.03 13.75
C PRO A 2 33.06 7.69 13.26
N THR A 3 31.95 7.25 13.86
CA THR A 3 31.19 6.06 13.45
C THR A 3 30.18 6.41 12.37
N THR A 4 29.99 5.51 11.41
CA THR A 4 28.95 5.67 10.39
C THR A 4 27.55 5.50 11.01
N PRO A 5 26.55 6.27 10.55
CA PRO A 5 25.18 6.12 11.04
C PRO A 5 24.60 4.76 10.65
N ARG A 6 23.95 4.08 11.60
CA ARG A 6 23.18 2.86 11.34
C ARG A 6 21.86 3.23 10.64
N LYS A 7 21.63 2.71 9.44
CA LYS A 7 20.40 2.97 8.68
C LYS A 7 19.21 2.19 9.24
N SER A 8 18.01 2.72 9.01
CA SER A 8 16.76 2.03 9.31
C SER A 8 16.66 0.73 8.51
N ALA A 9 16.11 -0.31 9.13
CA ALA A 9 15.83 -1.56 8.43
C ALA A 9 14.64 -1.44 7.46
N THR A 10 13.71 -0.51 7.72
CA THR A 10 12.49 -0.29 6.93
C THR A 10 12.66 0.83 5.90
N PHE A 11 13.45 1.86 6.24
CA PHE A 11 13.71 3.01 5.36
C PHE A 11 15.17 2.99 4.93
N ASP A 12 15.54 1.96 4.17
CA ASP A 12 16.84 1.93 3.51
C ASP A 12 16.86 2.89 2.31
N ASP A 13 18.03 3.06 1.70
CA ASP A 13 18.18 4.01 0.59
C ASP A 13 17.29 3.63 -0.60
N TYR A 14 17.05 2.33 -0.81
CA TYR A 14 16.23 1.83 -1.90
C TYR A 14 14.76 2.19 -1.68
N THR A 15 14.18 1.85 -0.53
CA THR A 15 12.80 2.20 -0.18
C THR A 15 12.55 3.71 -0.24
N LEU A 16 13.49 4.51 0.27
CA LEU A 16 13.40 5.97 0.19
C LEU A 16 13.45 6.48 -1.26
N SER A 17 14.21 5.83 -2.14
CA SER A 17 14.24 6.19 -3.57
C SER A 17 12.90 5.90 -4.25
N GLU A 18 12.25 4.77 -3.92
CA GLU A 18 10.94 4.42 -4.47
C GLU A 18 9.85 5.38 -3.99
N ILE A 19 9.83 5.72 -2.70
CA ILE A 19 8.88 6.69 -2.13
C ILE A 19 9.02 8.05 -2.84
N ARG A 20 10.25 8.54 -3.01
CA ARG A 20 10.50 9.82 -3.68
C ARG A 20 10.08 9.79 -5.14
N ARG A 21 10.34 8.69 -5.85
CA ARG A 21 9.91 8.54 -7.25
C ARG A 21 8.39 8.54 -7.35
N ALA A 22 7.72 7.71 -6.55
CA ALA A 22 6.26 7.60 -6.55
C ALA A 22 5.58 8.92 -6.17
N ALA A 23 6.15 9.67 -5.21
CA ALA A 23 5.65 10.99 -4.85
C ALA A 23 5.79 12.02 -5.99
N ALA A 24 6.87 11.95 -6.78
CA ALA A 24 7.12 12.87 -7.88
C ALA A 24 6.29 12.53 -9.14
N THR A 25 6.09 11.25 -9.44
CA THR A 25 5.41 10.81 -10.67
C THR A 25 3.93 10.51 -10.47
N GLY A 26 3.50 10.21 -9.24
CA GLY A 26 2.19 9.63 -8.97
C GLY A 26 2.02 8.19 -9.49
N ILE A 27 3.10 7.54 -9.96
CA ILE A 27 3.07 6.23 -10.61
C ILE A 27 3.93 5.25 -9.83
N TYR A 28 3.33 4.11 -9.47
CA TYR A 28 4.04 2.98 -8.84
C TYR A 28 4.84 2.18 -9.88
N ASP A 29 5.89 1.49 -9.45
CA ASP A 29 6.70 0.69 -10.37
C ASP A 29 6.10 -0.69 -10.63
N ILE A 30 6.06 -1.09 -11.90
CA ILE A 30 5.69 -2.46 -12.28
C ILE A 30 6.94 -3.31 -12.17
N ARG A 31 6.99 -4.20 -11.17
CA ARG A 31 8.15 -5.05 -10.89
C ARG A 31 7.85 -6.52 -11.18
N GLY A 32 8.87 -7.23 -11.65
CA GLY A 32 8.84 -8.69 -11.87
C GLY A 32 9.81 -9.42 -10.94
N ALA A 33 9.58 -10.72 -10.75
CA ALA A 33 10.18 -11.58 -9.73
C ALA A 33 9.77 -11.19 -8.29
N GLY A 34 9.16 -12.13 -7.57
CA GLY A 34 8.64 -11.93 -6.21
C GLY A 34 9.69 -11.55 -5.17
N ALA A 35 9.29 -11.51 -3.89
CA ALA A 35 10.12 -11.02 -2.80
C ALA A 35 11.50 -11.72 -2.73
N LYS A 36 12.59 -10.95 -2.83
CA LYS A 36 13.96 -11.46 -2.94
C LYS A 36 14.68 -11.69 -1.59
N ARG A 37 14.06 -11.41 -0.42
CA ARG A 37 14.50 -11.81 0.94
C ARG A 37 13.48 -11.48 2.06
N LYS A 38 13.80 -11.91 3.30
CA LYS A 38 13.01 -12.07 4.55
C LYS A 38 12.06 -10.95 5.02
N LEU A 39 10.91 -11.37 5.58
CA LEU A 39 9.84 -10.58 6.25
C LEU A 39 9.28 -11.36 7.48
N PRO A 40 9.05 -10.70 8.65
CA PRO A 40 7.67 -10.43 9.12
C PRO A 40 7.30 -8.92 9.08
N HIS A 41 6.46 -8.50 8.14
CA HIS A 41 5.90 -7.16 7.95
C HIS A 41 4.60 -7.24 7.10
N PHE A 42 3.94 -6.14 6.73
CA PHE A 42 2.75 -6.17 5.85
C PHE A 42 2.96 -6.94 4.52
N ASP A 43 4.21 -7.15 4.14
CA ASP A 43 4.63 -7.91 2.97
C ASP A 43 4.47 -9.45 3.11
N ASP A 44 4.16 -9.98 4.31
CA ASP A 44 3.77 -11.41 4.51
C ASP A 44 2.27 -11.64 4.34
N LEU A 45 1.50 -10.58 4.11
CA LEU A 45 0.11 -10.72 3.73
C LEU A 45 0.03 -11.22 2.29
N LEU A 46 -0.43 -12.45 2.13
CA LEU A 46 -0.88 -12.93 0.84
C LEU A 46 -2.23 -12.30 0.52
N VAL A 47 -2.26 -11.38 -0.46
CA VAL A 47 -3.50 -10.86 -1.00
C VAL A 47 -4.07 -11.89 -1.97
N LEU A 48 -5.19 -12.52 -1.58
CA LEU A 48 -5.86 -13.50 -2.41
C LEU A 48 -6.69 -12.79 -3.49
N GLY A 49 -6.34 -13.02 -4.74
CA GLY A 49 -7.15 -12.61 -5.88
C GLY A 49 -8.48 -13.35 -5.91
N ALA A 50 -9.52 -12.70 -6.42
CA ALA A 50 -10.77 -13.38 -6.75
C ALA A 50 -10.50 -14.47 -7.82
N SER A 51 -11.18 -15.60 -7.70
CA SER A 51 -11.05 -16.75 -8.60
C SER A 51 -12.39 -17.07 -9.26
N ILE A 52 -12.64 -18.33 -9.64
CA ILE A 52 -13.78 -18.73 -10.47
C ILE A 52 -15.14 -18.29 -9.91
N SER A 53 -15.28 -18.16 -8.58
CA SER A 53 -16.55 -17.80 -7.94
C SER A 53 -16.94 -16.33 -8.09
N ARG A 54 -15.99 -15.42 -8.39
CA ARG A 54 -16.27 -14.00 -8.66
C ARG A 54 -15.29 -13.45 -9.68
N TYR A 55 -15.83 -12.78 -10.69
CA TYR A 55 -15.01 -12.07 -11.66
C TYR A 55 -14.31 -10.86 -10.99
N PRO A 56 -13.00 -10.67 -11.17
CA PRO A 56 -12.30 -9.50 -10.66
C PRO A 56 -12.75 -8.25 -11.42
N LEU A 57 -12.97 -7.15 -10.70
CA LEU A 57 -13.27 -5.87 -11.35
C LEU A 57 -12.05 -5.36 -12.10
N GLU A 58 -12.28 -4.78 -13.27
CA GLU A 58 -11.25 -4.09 -14.04
C GLU A 58 -11.05 -2.69 -13.46
N GLY A 59 -9.88 -2.42 -12.87
CA GLY A 59 -9.64 -1.21 -12.08
C GLY A 59 -9.63 0.12 -12.83
N TYR A 60 -9.59 0.13 -14.16
CA TYR A 60 -9.66 1.34 -15.00
C TYR A 60 -11.04 1.58 -15.62
N ARG A 61 -11.86 0.53 -15.77
CA ARG A 61 -13.16 0.53 -16.44
C ARG A 61 -14.31 0.46 -15.45
N GLU A 62 -14.08 -0.15 -14.30
CA GLU A 62 -15.08 -0.37 -13.27
C GLU A 62 -14.73 0.44 -12.03
N ARG A 63 -15.71 1.17 -11.50
CA ARG A 63 -15.53 2.00 -10.32
C ARG A 63 -15.55 1.14 -9.06
N CYS A 64 -14.50 1.25 -8.25
CA CYS A 64 -14.50 0.77 -6.87
C CYS A 64 -14.93 1.91 -5.92
N ASP A 65 -15.79 1.62 -4.94
CA ASP A 65 -16.13 2.58 -3.90
C ASP A 65 -15.04 2.60 -2.83
N THR A 66 -14.43 3.76 -2.65
CA THR A 66 -13.36 4.01 -1.68
C THR A 66 -13.79 4.99 -0.58
N SER A 67 -15.10 5.27 -0.46
CA SER A 67 -15.63 6.13 0.59
C SER A 67 -15.35 5.56 1.99
N VAL A 68 -14.88 6.42 2.90
CA VAL A 68 -14.53 6.02 4.28
C VAL A 68 -15.41 6.80 5.25
N VAL A 69 -16.17 6.05 6.07
CA VAL A 69 -16.99 6.62 7.15
C VAL A 69 -16.52 6.08 8.50
N LEU A 70 -15.94 6.96 9.32
CA LEU A 70 -15.50 6.62 10.66
C LEU A 70 -16.67 6.70 11.64
N GLY A 71 -16.81 5.66 12.47
CA GLY A 71 -17.85 5.60 13.50
C GLY A 71 -19.25 5.21 12.99
N SER A 72 -19.38 4.73 11.75
CA SER A 72 -20.65 4.34 11.13
C SER A 72 -21.49 3.33 11.95
N ARG A 73 -20.83 2.51 12.77
CA ARG A 73 -21.51 1.48 13.59
C ARG A 73 -22.15 2.01 14.88
N HIS A 74 -21.53 2.99 15.56
CA HIS A 74 -21.92 3.37 16.94
C HIS A 74 -21.88 4.87 17.24
N ALA A 75 -21.29 5.71 16.39
CA ALA A 75 -21.19 7.14 16.68
C ALA A 75 -22.53 7.84 16.44
N LYS A 76 -22.92 8.76 17.33
CA LYS A 76 -24.10 9.62 17.14
C LYS A 76 -23.97 10.55 15.91
N LYS A 77 -22.73 10.88 15.54
CA LYS A 77 -22.39 11.67 14.36
C LYS A 77 -21.17 11.05 13.66
N PRO A 78 -21.36 10.10 12.74
CA PRO A 78 -20.29 9.54 11.92
C PRO A 78 -19.60 10.61 11.08
N ILE A 79 -18.33 10.39 10.75
CA ILE A 79 -17.52 11.33 9.95
C ILE A 79 -17.21 10.67 8.61
N GLU A 80 -17.63 11.32 7.53
CA GLU A 80 -17.27 10.95 6.17
C GLU A 80 -15.97 11.67 5.77
N LEU A 81 -14.98 10.92 5.29
CA LEU A 81 -13.71 11.46 4.83
C LEU A 81 -13.82 11.85 3.36
N LYS A 82 -13.39 13.09 3.04
CA LYS A 82 -13.41 13.61 1.65
C LYS A 82 -12.38 12.94 0.74
N ILE A 83 -11.28 12.45 1.31
CA ILE A 83 -10.21 11.76 0.61
C ILE A 83 -9.84 10.54 1.49
N PRO A 84 -9.66 9.34 0.90
CA PRO A 84 -9.15 8.18 1.62
C PRO A 84 -7.77 8.42 2.25
#